data_AF-A0AA36HM14-F1
#
_entry.id   AF-A0AA36HM14-F1
#
_cell.length_a   1.000
_cell.length_b   1.000
_cell.length_c   1.000
_cell.angle_alpha   90.00
_cell.angle_beta   90.00
_cell.angle_gamma   90.00
#
_symmetry.space_group_name_H-M   'P 1'
#
loop_
_entity.id
_entity.type
_entity.pdbx_description
1 polymer ?
#
loop_
_entity_poly.entity_id
_entity_poly.type
_entity_poly.pdbx_seq_one_letter_code
_entity_poly.pdbx_strand_id
1 'polypeptide(L)'
;MRSTRSERQISGTARMRREDLNAVKPLRPLGAPPGSGGPAARRRLEQSPVTAFLRELNLGQYAEVMRDHGFDDLETLICIEEPHMREMGMPAGHIVKLKRSLKECGEVTVPRTLQSKAFQPCNTSMTAAQLSWQQVKALGTDVVGGLFYKKFFQIEPKAKALFPSVRLR
;
A
#
# COMPACT_ATOMS: atom_id res chain seq x y z
N MET A 1 59.92 -17.46 66.31
CA MET A 1 59.02 -16.40 66.82
C MET A 1 58.01 -16.09 65.71
N ARG A 2 56.79 -16.63 65.78
CA ARG A 2 55.51 -15.90 65.98
C ARG A 2 55.30 -14.76 64.97
N SER A 3 54.50 -14.99 63.92
CA SER A 3 53.09 -14.58 63.76
C SER A 3 52.99 -13.17 63.13
N THR A 4 52.32 -12.92 61.99
CA THR A 4 50.86 -12.94 61.74
C THR A 4 50.62 -12.74 60.21
N ARG A 5 49.81 -13.56 59.54
CA ARG A 5 48.36 -13.39 59.23
C ARG A 5 48.02 -12.21 58.29
N SER A 6 47.66 -12.51 57.05
CA SER A 6 46.73 -11.77 56.16
C SER A 6 46.53 -12.63 54.89
N GLU A 7 45.60 -13.57 54.78
CA GLU A 7 44.13 -13.47 54.80
C GLU A 7 43.58 -12.47 53.76
N ARG A 8 43.55 -12.89 52.48
CA ARG A 8 42.48 -12.51 51.55
C ARG A 8 42.07 -13.72 50.71
N GLN A 9 40.98 -14.33 51.15
CA GLN A 9 40.07 -15.10 50.31
C GLN A 9 39.56 -14.22 49.17
N ILE A 10 39.55 -14.75 47.96
CA ILE A 10 38.69 -14.28 46.88
C ILE A 10 37.75 -15.42 46.53
N SER A 11 36.56 -15.37 47.14
CA SER A 11 35.32 -15.97 46.59
C SER A 11 35.21 -15.56 45.12
N GLY A 12 34.89 -16.44 44.17
CA GLY A 12 33.71 -17.27 44.17
C GLY A 12 32.50 -16.39 43.88
N THR A 13 31.88 -16.56 42.71
CA THR A 13 30.65 -15.94 42.13
C THR A 13 30.98 -15.13 40.87
N ALA A 14 30.22 -15.13 39.79
CA ALA A 14 29.11 -15.95 39.36
C ALA A 14 29.03 -15.79 37.84
N ARG A 15 28.78 -16.90 37.16
CA ARG A 15 28.47 -17.00 35.74
C ARG A 15 27.19 -16.22 35.47
N MET A 16 27.28 -14.98 34.98
CA MET A 16 26.11 -14.20 34.58
C MET A 16 25.46 -14.86 33.35
N ARG A 17 24.26 -15.39 33.58
CA ARG A 17 23.30 -15.76 32.55
C ARG A 17 22.86 -14.50 31.81
N ARG A 18 22.87 -14.60 30.47
CA ARG A 18 22.13 -13.71 29.57
C ARG A 18 20.73 -14.30 29.40
N GLU A 19 19.79 -13.77 30.18
CA GLU A 19 18.32 -13.93 30.12
C GLU A 19 17.83 -12.63 30.81
N ASP A 20 16.92 -11.77 30.36
CA ASP A 20 16.00 -11.69 29.24
C ASP A 20 15.72 -10.19 28.98
N LEU A 21 16.01 -9.69 27.79
CA LEU A 21 15.04 -9.15 26.83
C LEU A 21 13.71 -8.65 27.41
N ASN A 22 13.52 -7.34 27.33
CA ASN A 22 12.27 -6.66 26.99
C ASN A 22 11.01 -6.97 27.83
N ALA A 23 10.94 -6.37 29.01
CA ALA A 23 9.68 -6.09 29.68
C ALA A 23 9.00 -4.86 29.03
N VAL A 24 8.42 -5.03 27.84
CA VAL A 24 7.38 -4.12 27.32
C VAL A 24 6.03 -4.72 27.71
N LYS A 25 5.31 -4.01 28.58
CA LYS A 25 3.96 -4.34 29.05
C LYS A 25 3.01 -4.64 27.88
N PRO A 26 2.28 -5.77 27.88
CA PRO A 26 1.10 -5.90 27.04
C PRO A 26 -0.02 -5.04 27.64
N LEU A 27 -0.31 -3.91 27.00
CA LEU A 27 -1.57 -3.19 27.21
C LEU A 27 -2.69 -4.09 26.71
N ARG A 28 -3.57 -4.51 27.62
CA ARG A 28 -4.83 -5.17 27.26
C ARG A 28 -5.73 -4.15 26.56
N PRO A 29 -6.41 -4.50 25.46
CA PRO A 29 -7.42 -3.65 24.87
C PRO A 29 -8.69 -3.68 25.75
N LEU A 30 -9.04 -2.54 26.32
CA LEU A 30 -10.30 -2.33 27.01
C LEU A 30 -11.29 -1.69 26.02
N GLY A 31 -12.32 -2.45 25.63
CA GLY A 31 -13.52 -1.92 24.99
C GLY A 31 -13.61 -2.12 23.47
N ALA A 32 -14.02 -3.31 23.04
CA ALA A 32 -14.65 -3.50 21.74
C ALA A 32 -16.17 -3.27 21.85
N PRO A 33 -16.82 -2.49 20.98
CA PRO A 33 -18.27 -2.51 20.83
C PRO A 33 -18.74 -3.79 20.12
N PRO A 34 -19.93 -4.34 20.46
CA PRO A 34 -20.50 -5.49 19.77
C PRO A 34 -21.20 -5.00 18.49
N GLY A 35 -20.43 -4.81 17.44
CA GLY A 35 -20.94 -4.58 16.08
C GLY A 35 -20.93 -5.88 15.28
N SER A 36 -22.11 -6.44 15.05
CA SER A 36 -22.39 -7.63 14.24
C SER A 36 -21.77 -7.58 12.83
N GLY A 37 -20.52 -8.02 12.70
CA GLY A 37 -19.90 -8.38 11.42
C GLY A 37 -19.93 -9.89 11.26
N GLY A 38 -20.86 -10.42 10.47
CA GLY A 38 -20.91 -11.86 10.18
C GLY A 38 -19.60 -12.40 9.57
N PRO A 39 -19.39 -13.73 9.59
CA PRO A 39 -18.15 -14.36 9.08
C PRO A 39 -17.85 -14.08 7.59
N ALA A 40 -18.84 -13.59 6.83
CA ALA A 40 -18.66 -13.13 5.46
C ALA A 40 -17.98 -11.74 5.35
N ALA A 41 -18.25 -10.81 6.28
CA ALA A 41 -17.58 -9.51 6.32
C ALA A 41 -16.10 -9.68 6.71
N ARG A 42 -15.81 -10.57 7.68
CA ARG A 42 -14.43 -10.97 8.04
C ARG A 42 -13.65 -11.56 6.85
N ARG A 43 -14.27 -12.38 6.00
CA ARG A 43 -13.59 -12.95 4.80
C ARG A 43 -13.29 -11.90 3.73
N ARG A 44 -14.11 -10.86 3.59
CA ARG A 44 -13.86 -9.75 2.67
C ARG A 44 -12.73 -8.84 3.17
N LEU A 45 -12.61 -8.70 4.49
CA LEU A 45 -11.56 -7.91 5.17
C LEU A 45 -10.14 -8.51 5.04
N GLU A 46 -10.05 -9.84 4.96
CA GLU A 46 -8.79 -10.58 4.73
C GLU A 46 -8.27 -10.49 3.28
N GLN A 47 -9.08 -9.95 2.36
CA GLN A 47 -8.79 -9.89 0.92
C GLN A 47 -8.53 -8.46 0.42
N SER A 48 -8.25 -7.49 1.30
CA SER A 48 -7.96 -6.14 0.81
C SER A 48 -6.64 -6.13 0.01
N PRO A 49 -6.58 -5.39 -1.12
CA PRO A 49 -5.36 -5.26 -1.92
C PRO A 49 -4.15 -4.79 -1.08
N VAL A 50 -4.39 -3.89 -0.13
CA VAL A 50 -3.39 -3.41 0.83
C VAL A 50 -2.86 -4.54 1.72
N THR A 51 -3.74 -5.42 2.21
CA THR A 51 -3.32 -6.55 3.04
C THR A 51 -2.44 -7.52 2.26
N ALA A 52 -2.79 -7.82 1.00
CA ALA A 52 -1.99 -8.67 0.13
C ALA A 52 -0.60 -8.05 -0.13
N PHE A 53 -0.57 -6.78 -0.52
CA PHE A 53 0.66 -6.04 -0.81
C PHE A 53 1.60 -5.97 0.40
N LEU A 54 1.07 -5.62 1.58
CA LEU A 54 1.88 -5.54 2.78
C LEU A 54 2.41 -6.92 3.19
N ARG A 55 1.64 -8.01 3.01
CA ARG A 55 2.12 -9.38 3.30
C ARG A 55 3.28 -9.78 2.39
N GLU A 56 3.23 -9.44 1.11
CA GLU A 56 4.33 -9.67 0.17
C GLU A 56 5.60 -8.93 0.60
N LEU A 57 5.46 -7.71 1.13
CA LEU A 57 6.57 -6.93 1.68
C LEU A 57 7.02 -7.38 3.07
N ASN A 58 6.45 -8.43 3.66
CA ASN A 58 6.64 -8.82 5.06
C ASN A 58 6.31 -7.70 6.06
N LEU A 59 5.37 -6.83 5.68
CA LEU A 59 4.82 -5.72 6.45
C LEU A 59 3.34 -5.95 6.81
N GLY A 60 2.84 -7.19 6.67
CA GLY A 60 1.42 -7.53 6.89
C GLY A 60 0.89 -7.18 8.28
N GLN A 61 1.76 -7.06 9.28
CA GLN A 61 1.41 -6.61 10.64
C GLN A 61 0.86 -5.18 10.69
N TYR A 62 1.12 -4.35 9.67
CA TYR A 62 0.59 -2.99 9.58
C TYR A 62 -0.73 -2.92 8.81
N ALA A 63 -1.21 -4.03 8.24
CA ALA A 63 -2.39 -4.02 7.38
C ALA A 63 -3.66 -3.60 8.12
N GLU A 64 -3.85 -4.07 9.36
CA GLU A 64 -5.00 -3.69 10.18
C GLU A 64 -4.95 -2.21 10.52
N VAL A 65 -3.81 -1.73 11.03
CA VAL A 65 -3.58 -0.31 11.36
C VAL A 65 -3.80 0.59 10.13
N MET A 66 -3.27 0.21 8.97
CA MET A 66 -3.46 0.99 7.74
C MET A 66 -4.93 1.10 7.35
N ARG A 67 -5.70 0.01 7.44
CA ARG A 67 -7.15 0.07 7.17
C ARG A 67 -7.91 0.88 8.20
N ASP A 68 -7.56 0.78 9.48
CA ASP A 68 -8.21 1.54 10.55
C ASP A 68 -8.00 3.06 10.37
N HIS A 69 -6.89 3.45 9.75
CA HIS A 69 -6.60 4.82 9.31
C HIS A 69 -7.19 5.19 7.93
N GLY A 70 -7.93 4.28 7.28
CA GLY A 70 -8.58 4.52 5.98
C GLY A 70 -7.71 4.28 4.75
N PHE A 71 -6.56 3.59 4.90
CA PHE A 71 -5.73 3.13 3.78
C PHE A 71 -6.12 1.70 3.39
N ASP A 72 -7.30 1.51 2.78
CA ASP A 72 -7.84 0.21 2.40
C ASP A 72 -7.60 -0.19 0.93
N ASP A 73 -7.21 0.77 0.08
CA ASP A 73 -6.83 0.59 -1.32
C ASP A 73 -5.38 1.07 -1.62
N LEU A 74 -4.84 0.62 -2.75
CA LEU A 74 -3.46 0.93 -3.14
C LEU A 74 -3.29 2.36 -3.67
N GLU A 75 -4.32 2.99 -4.25
CA GLU A 75 -4.23 4.37 -4.74
C GLU A 75 -4.06 5.33 -3.57
N THR A 76 -4.86 5.15 -2.53
CA THR A 76 -4.77 5.88 -1.26
C THR A 76 -3.45 5.61 -0.56
N LEU A 77 -2.97 4.36 -0.58
CA LEU A 77 -1.69 3.99 0.02
C LEU A 77 -0.48 4.61 -0.71
N ILE A 78 -0.54 4.82 -2.03
CA ILE A 78 0.54 5.48 -2.79
C ILE A 78 0.73 6.94 -2.35
N CYS A 79 -0.35 7.60 -1.92
CA CYS A 79 -0.31 8.98 -1.43
C CYS A 79 0.19 9.11 0.01
N ILE A 80 0.53 8.00 0.70
CA ILE A 80 0.91 8.06 2.10
C ILE A 80 2.28 8.71 2.32
N GLU A 81 2.30 9.75 3.14
CA GLU A 81 3.54 10.42 3.54
C GLU A 81 4.25 9.76 4.73
N GLU A 82 5.55 10.02 4.84
CA GLU A 82 6.39 9.49 5.92
C GLU A 82 5.97 9.90 7.34
N PRO A 83 5.50 11.14 7.60
CA PRO A 83 4.95 11.51 8.91
C PRO A 83 3.80 10.61 9.34
N HIS A 84 2.86 10.30 8.44
CA HIS A 84 1.73 9.40 8.73
C HIS A 84 2.21 8.00 9.12
N MET A 85 3.21 7.47 8.41
CA MET A 85 3.77 6.16 8.74
C MET A 85 4.48 6.13 10.09
N ARG A 86 5.17 7.21 10.45
CA ARG A 86 5.80 7.34 11.79
C ARG A 86 4.76 7.45 12.89
N GLU A 87 3.67 8.19 12.65
CA GLU A 87 2.57 8.34 13.61
C GLU A 87 1.86 7.00 13.87
N MET A 88 1.73 6.14 12.86
CA MET A 88 1.25 4.77 12.99
C MET A 88 2.26 3.80 13.65
N GLY A 89 3.42 4.29 14.08
CA GLY A 89 4.43 3.49 14.78
C GLY A 89 5.31 2.64 13.85
N MET A 90 5.42 2.96 12.56
CA MET A 90 6.33 2.25 11.66
C MET A 90 7.79 2.67 11.90
N PRO A 91 8.72 1.72 12.14
CA PRO A 91 10.14 2.01 12.19
C PRO A 91 10.66 2.52 10.84
N ALA A 92 11.68 3.39 10.86
CA ALA A 92 12.24 4.02 9.65
C ALA A 92 12.64 3.01 8.55
N GLY A 93 13.17 1.84 8.92
CA GLY A 93 13.51 0.80 7.95
C GLY A 93 12.30 0.24 7.20
N HIS A 94 11.16 0.09 7.88
CA HIS A 94 9.91 -0.36 7.26
C HIS A 94 9.30 0.72 6.37
N ILE A 95 9.41 1.99 6.78
CA ILE A 95 8.98 3.14 5.98
C ILE A 95 9.76 3.21 4.66
N VAL A 96 11.09 3.12 4.73
CA VAL A 96 11.94 3.14 3.53
C VAL A 96 11.60 1.97 2.60
N LYS A 97 11.36 0.78 3.16
CA LYS A 97 10.96 -0.41 2.40
C LYS A 97 9.63 -0.19 1.69
N LEU A 98 8.61 0.28 2.41
CA LEU A 98 7.28 0.54 1.84
C LEU A 98 7.34 1.62 0.75
N LYS A 99 7.99 2.76 1.01
CA LYS A 99 8.12 3.84 0.02
C LYS A 99 8.86 3.41 -1.24
N ARG A 100 9.89 2.57 -1.11
CA ARG A 100 10.59 2.02 -2.27
C ARG A 100 9.64 1.18 -3.12
N SER A 101 8.93 0.25 -2.50
CA SER A 101 7.98 -0.62 -3.21
C SER A 101 6.78 0.15 -3.79
N LEU A 102 6.30 1.20 -3.12
CA LEU A 102 5.25 2.07 -3.64
C LEU A 102 5.72 2.87 -4.87
N LYS A 103 6.96 3.35 -4.87
CA LYS A 103 7.55 4.01 -6.06
C LYS A 103 7.70 3.03 -7.22
N GLU A 104 8.15 1.81 -6.95
CA GLU A 104 8.25 0.76 -7.96
C GLU A 104 6.87 0.39 -8.55
N CYS A 105 5.81 0.40 -7.74
CA CYS A 105 4.43 0.22 -8.21
C CYS A 105 3.86 1.44 -8.95
N GLY A 106 4.27 2.66 -8.60
CA GLY A 106 3.78 3.91 -9.20
C GLY A 106 4.50 4.32 -10.50
N GLU A 107 5.79 4.04 -10.62
CA GLU A 107 6.59 4.38 -11.81
C GLU A 107 6.59 3.26 -12.87
N VAL A 108 6.27 2.03 -12.47
CA VAL A 108 6.32 0.89 -13.38
C VAL A 108 4.95 0.26 -13.52
N THR A 109 4.34 0.51 -14.67
CA THR A 109 3.51 -0.49 -15.34
C THR A 109 4.31 -1.80 -15.42
N VAL A 110 4.13 -2.67 -14.42
CA VAL A 110 4.64 -4.05 -14.27
C VAL A 110 6.10 -4.36 -14.68
N PRO A 111 6.97 -4.68 -13.70
CA PRO A 111 8.00 -5.69 -13.86
C PRO A 111 7.63 -6.90 -13.00
N ARG A 112 6.98 -7.84 -13.68
CA ARG A 112 6.90 -9.27 -13.40
C ARG A 112 8.15 -9.79 -12.68
N THR A 113 8.06 -10.19 -11.40
CA THR A 113 8.75 -11.36 -10.79
C THR A 113 8.13 -11.63 -9.42
N LEU A 114 7.87 -12.91 -9.09
CA LEU A 114 7.15 -13.45 -7.91
C LEU A 114 5.62 -13.61 -8.07
N GLN A 115 5.23 -14.35 -9.11
CA GLN A 115 4.04 -15.18 -9.01
C GLN A 115 4.29 -16.34 -8.05
N SER A 116 3.68 -16.28 -6.87
CA SER A 116 3.33 -17.48 -6.11
C SER A 116 1.95 -17.31 -5.50
N LYS A 117 0.98 -17.99 -6.13
CA LYS A 117 -0.39 -18.29 -5.71
C LYS A 117 -1.40 -17.13 -5.65
N ALA A 118 -2.16 -17.07 -6.74
CA ALA A 118 -3.54 -16.59 -6.86
C ALA A 118 -3.76 -15.07 -6.98
N PHE A 119 -3.14 -14.46 -8.00
CA PHE A 119 -3.91 -13.53 -8.83
C PHE A 119 -4.07 -14.16 -10.21
N GLN A 120 -5.17 -14.89 -10.36
CA GLN A 120 -5.69 -15.25 -11.67
C GLN A 120 -6.17 -13.96 -12.34
N PRO A 121 -5.62 -13.52 -13.49
CA PRO A 121 -6.41 -12.73 -14.42
C PRO A 121 -7.48 -13.70 -14.96
N CYS A 122 -8.66 -13.72 -14.34
CA CYS A 122 -9.72 -14.57 -14.84
C CYS A 122 -10.15 -14.04 -16.22
N ASN A 123 -9.70 -14.78 -17.25
CA ASN A 123 -10.24 -14.85 -18.59
C ASN A 123 -10.34 -13.52 -19.34
N THR A 124 -9.41 -13.30 -20.27
CA THR A 124 -9.65 -12.99 -21.71
C THR A 124 -10.88 -12.15 -22.06
N SER A 125 -11.26 -11.20 -21.22
CA SER A 125 -12.32 -10.24 -21.48
C SER A 125 -11.61 -8.89 -21.54
N MET A 126 -11.48 -8.37 -22.76
CA MET A 126 -11.10 -6.97 -22.90
C MET A 126 -12.04 -6.14 -22.02
N THR A 127 -11.48 -5.18 -21.28
CA THR A 127 -12.30 -4.25 -20.51
C THR A 127 -13.22 -3.50 -21.46
N ALA A 128 -14.36 -3.01 -20.95
CA ALA A 128 -15.29 -2.22 -21.77
C ALA A 128 -14.58 -1.02 -22.44
N ALA A 129 -13.63 -0.41 -21.74
CA ALA A 129 -12.78 0.66 -22.28
C ALA A 129 -11.87 0.17 -23.42
N GLN A 130 -11.28 -1.02 -23.33
CA GLN A 130 -10.46 -1.60 -24.39
C GLN A 130 -11.29 -1.96 -25.64
N LEU A 131 -12.49 -2.50 -25.44
CA LEU A 131 -13.42 -2.81 -26.53
C LEU A 131 -13.90 -1.54 -27.23
N SER A 132 -14.30 -0.52 -26.48
CA SER A 132 -14.74 0.75 -27.07
C SER A 132 -13.60 1.45 -27.81
N TRP A 133 -12.36 1.34 -27.33
CA TRP A 133 -11.20 1.87 -28.05
C TRP A 133 -10.85 1.11 -29.33
N GLN A 134 -11.08 -0.20 -29.40
CA GLN A 134 -10.98 -0.91 -30.68
C GLN A 134 -12.03 -0.44 -31.69
N GLN A 135 -13.26 -0.17 -31.24
CA GLN A 135 -14.31 0.35 -32.12
C GLN A 135 -13.95 1.74 -32.66
N VAL A 136 -13.41 2.62 -31.82
CA VAL A 136 -12.96 3.95 -32.26
C VAL A 136 -11.80 3.86 -33.26
N LYS A 137 -10.88 2.91 -33.06
CA LYS A 137 -9.82 2.64 -34.05
C LYS A 137 -10.37 2.16 -35.38
N ALA A 138 -11.36 1.26 -35.36
CA ALA A 138 -12.00 0.76 -36.57
C ALA A 138 -12.75 1.86 -37.35
N LEU A 139 -13.35 2.82 -36.64
CA LEU A 139 -14.04 3.98 -37.23
C LEU A 139 -13.10 5.10 -37.69
N GLY A 140 -11.88 5.13 -37.15
CA GLY A 140 -10.90 6.19 -37.38
C GLY A 140 -10.95 7.26 -36.29
N THR A 141 -9.80 7.52 -35.66
CA THR A 141 -9.68 8.48 -34.56
C THR A 141 -10.00 9.91 -34.99
N ASP A 142 -9.65 10.30 -36.22
CA ASP A 142 -9.92 11.64 -36.76
C ASP A 142 -11.41 11.88 -36.98
N VAL A 143 -12.13 10.86 -37.46
CA VAL A 143 -13.58 10.93 -37.72
C VAL A 143 -14.34 11.06 -36.40
N VAL A 144 -14.00 10.23 -35.42
CA VAL A 144 -14.61 10.28 -34.09
C VAL A 144 -14.28 11.59 -33.38
N GLY A 145 -13.03 12.06 -33.48
CA GLY A 145 -12.61 13.36 -32.98
C GLY A 145 -13.41 14.52 -33.59
N GLY A 146 -13.56 14.54 -34.91
CA GLY A 146 -14.36 15.54 -35.61
C GLY A 146 -15.83 15.55 -35.17
N LEU A 147 -16.43 14.37 -34.99
CA LEU A 147 -17.79 14.24 -34.47
C LEU A 147 -17.91 14.75 -33.03
N PHE A 148 -16.95 14.39 -32.17
CA PHE A 148 -16.90 14.85 -30.80
C PHE A 148 -16.84 16.37 -30.73
N TYR A 149 -15.92 17.02 -31.46
CA TYR A 149 -15.82 18.48 -31.49
C TYR A 149 -17.08 19.14 -32.06
N LYS A 150 -17.68 18.58 -33.12
CA LYS A 150 -18.94 19.10 -33.68
C LYS A 150 -20.05 19.10 -32.64
N LYS A 151 -20.19 18.02 -31.85
CA LYS A 151 -21.19 17.92 -30.78
C LYS A 151 -20.84 18.76 -29.57
N PHE A 152 -19.58 18.79 -29.18
CA PHE A 152 -19.07 19.61 -28.08
C PHE A 152 -19.38 21.10 -28.30
N PHE A 153 -19.12 21.65 -29.49
CA PHE A 153 -19.44 23.04 -29.80
C PHE A 153 -20.94 23.33 -29.99
N GLN A 154 -21.78 22.30 -30.22
CA GLN A 154 -23.23 22.46 -30.15
C GLN A 154 -23.69 22.65 -28.70
N ILE A 155 -23.05 21.96 -27.76
CA ILE A 155 -23.37 22.02 -26.32
C ILE A 155 -22.78 23.29 -25.71
N GLU A 156 -21.52 23.60 -26.01
CA GLU A 156 -20.80 24.76 -25.45
C GLU A 156 -20.22 25.64 -26.58
N PRO A 157 -21.02 26.56 -27.16
CA PRO A 157 -20.56 27.41 -28.25
C PRO A 157 -19.43 28.36 -27.86
N LYS A 158 -19.35 28.78 -26.58
CA LYS A 158 -18.31 29.70 -26.11
C LYS A 158 -16.93 29.06 -26.18
N ALA A 159 -16.84 27.75 -26.03
CA ALA A 159 -15.57 27.03 -26.15
C ALA A 159 -14.94 27.20 -27.54
N LYS A 160 -15.71 27.50 -28.59
CA LYS A 160 -15.19 27.76 -29.95
C LYS A 160 -14.24 28.95 -29.98
N ALA A 161 -14.42 29.94 -29.10
CA ALA A 161 -13.53 31.10 -29.01
C ALA A 161 -12.12 30.77 -28.48
N LEU A 162 -11.96 29.60 -27.84
CA LEU A 162 -10.68 29.14 -27.32
C LEU A 162 -9.78 28.53 -28.42
N PHE A 163 -10.34 28.24 -29.60
CA PHE A 163 -9.61 27.65 -30.70
C PHE A 163 -9.25 28.75 -31.70
N PRO A 164 -7.95 28.95 -32.00
CA PRO A 164 -7.55 29.94 -32.99
C PRO A 164 -8.15 29.56 -34.36
N SER A 165 -8.63 30.55 -35.11
CA SER A 165 -9.13 30.35 -36.47
C SER A 165 -8.00 29.80 -37.36
N VAL A 166 -7.92 28.48 -37.49
CA VAL A 166 -6.93 27.83 -38.35
C VAL A 166 -7.29 28.16 -39.79
N ARG A 167 -6.56 29.09 -40.41
CA ARG A 167 -6.56 29.23 -41.87
C ARG A 167 -5.73 28.06 -42.42
N LEU A 168 -6.41 27.09 -43.02
CA LEU A 168 -5.76 26.09 -43.85
C LEU A 168 -5.08 26.83 -45.00
N ARG A 169 -3.75 26.72 -45.09
CA ARG A 169 -2.96 27.19 -46.23
C ARG A 169 -2.96 26.15 -47.33
#